data_AF-A0A520EVU5-F1
#
_entry.id   AF-A0A520EVU5-F1
#
_cell.length_a   1.000
_cell.length_b   1.000
_cell.length_c   1.000
_cell.angle_alpha   90.00
_cell.angle_beta   90.00
_cell.angle_gamma   90.00
#
_symmetry.space_group_name_H-M   'P 1'
#
loop_
_entity.id
_entity.type
_entity.pdbx_description
1 polymer ?
#
loop_
_entity_poly.entity_id
_entity_poly.type
_entity_poly.pdbx_seq_one_letter_code
_entity_poly.pdbx_strand_id
1 'polypeptide(L)'
;MPTSLSTPAAGTAKDSPGVGPWFRSRSETATLTRIDEPSVHPLLQANVWHLRGRDRDLIVDTGLGVASLRGHLPHLFDRDPIVVVTHAHL
;
A
#
# COMPACT_ATOMS: atom_id res chain seq x y z
N MET A 1 28.56 -17.92 10.21
CA MET A 1 27.17 -18.12 10.68
C MET A 1 26.36 -16.91 10.24
N PRO A 2 25.50 -16.98 9.22
CA PRO A 2 24.63 -15.86 8.91
C PRO A 2 23.48 -15.83 9.93
N THR A 3 23.36 -14.71 10.64
CA THR A 3 22.28 -14.45 11.58
C THR A 3 20.98 -14.35 10.79
N SER A 4 20.07 -15.30 11.01
CA SER A 4 18.74 -15.30 10.40
C SER A 4 17.93 -14.17 11.06
N LEU A 5 17.68 -13.09 10.32
CA LEU A 5 16.71 -12.07 10.72
C LEU A 5 15.31 -12.65 10.48
N SER A 6 14.61 -12.96 11.56
CA SER A 6 13.21 -13.38 11.49
C SER A 6 12.36 -12.24 10.93
N THR A 7 11.73 -12.49 9.78
CA THR A 7 10.63 -11.67 9.27
C THR A 7 9.52 -11.62 10.33
N PRO A 8 9.06 -10.45 10.78
CA PRO A 8 7.92 -10.40 11.68
C PRO A 8 6.70 -10.95 10.91
N ALA A 9 5.94 -11.82 11.56
CA ALA A 9 4.69 -12.34 11.03
C ALA A 9 3.81 -11.16 10.60
N ALA A 10 3.31 -11.20 9.36
CA ALA A 10 2.34 -10.24 8.86
C ALA A 10 1.17 -10.20 9.86
N GLY A 11 1.07 -9.11 10.62
CA GLY A 11 -0.05 -8.89 11.52
C GLY A 11 -1.32 -9.01 10.71
N THR A 12 -2.19 -9.94 11.09
CA THR A 12 -3.50 -10.13 10.47
C THR A 12 -4.21 -8.78 10.50
N ALA A 13 -4.44 -8.20 9.32
CA ALA A 13 -5.26 -7.01 9.18
C ALA A 13 -6.56 -7.27 9.94
N LYS A 14 -6.85 -6.43 10.93
CA LYS A 14 -8.07 -6.57 11.72
C LYS A 14 -9.23 -6.06 10.87
N ASP A 15 -9.74 -6.94 10.02
CA ASP A 15 -10.96 -6.74 9.27
C ASP A 15 -12.09 -6.50 10.28
N SER A 16 -12.51 -5.25 10.41
CA SER A 16 -13.66 -4.90 11.25
C SER A 16 -14.92 -5.16 10.41
N PRO A 17 -15.86 -6.01 10.87
CA PRO A 17 -17.03 -6.36 10.08
C PRO A 17 -17.91 -5.12 9.86
N GLY A 18 -18.13 -4.73 8.59
CA GLY A 18 -19.13 -3.72 8.22
C GLY A 18 -18.67 -2.62 7.25
N VAL A 19 -17.38 -2.51 6.96
CA VAL A 19 -16.83 -1.53 6.02
C VAL A 19 -16.22 -2.28 4.83
N GLY A 20 -16.40 -1.78 3.60
CA GLY A 20 -15.84 -2.38 2.38
C GLY A 20 -14.30 -2.52 2.41
N PRO A 21 -13.67 -3.00 1.33
CA PRO A 21 -12.23 -3.22 1.31
C PRO A 21 -11.47 -1.92 1.62
N TRP A 22 -10.44 -1.97 2.47
CA TRP A 22 -9.65 -0.78 2.82
C TRP A 22 -8.99 -0.09 1.63
N PHE A 23 -8.65 -0.85 0.59
CA PHE A 23 -8.01 -0.34 -0.62
C PHE A 23 -8.73 -0.86 -1.86
N ARG A 24 -8.80 -0.02 -2.90
CA ARG A 24 -9.31 -0.37 -4.23
C ARG A 24 -8.28 0.04 -5.28
N SER A 25 -7.86 -0.93 -6.09
CA SER A 25 -6.90 -0.72 -7.18
C SER A 25 -7.62 -0.45 -8.51
N ARG A 26 -7.09 0.47 -9.30
CA ARG A 26 -7.51 0.80 -10.67
C ARG A 26 -6.28 0.89 -11.56
N SER A 27 -6.21 0.06 -12.60
CA SER A 27 -5.15 0.16 -13.61
C SER A 27 -5.42 1.37 -14.50
N GLU A 28 -4.49 2.31 -14.53
CA GLU A 28 -4.53 3.49 -15.39
C GLU A 28 -3.77 3.21 -16.69
N THR A 29 -2.72 2.39 -16.62
CA THR A 29 -2.00 1.84 -17.78
C THR A 29 -1.57 0.39 -17.52
N ALA A 30 -0.82 -0.20 -18.45
CA ALA A 30 -0.22 -1.51 -18.23
C ALA A 30 0.78 -1.52 -17.06
N THR A 31 1.41 -0.40 -16.72
CA THR A 31 2.43 -0.32 -15.65
C THR A 31 2.05 0.59 -14.50
N LEU A 32 0.98 1.39 -14.63
CA LEU A 32 0.54 2.34 -13.61
C LEU A 32 -0.79 1.90 -13.01
N THR A 33 -0.81 1.75 -11.69
CA THR A 33 -2.00 1.46 -10.91
C THR A 33 -2.20 2.56 -9.88
N ARG A 34 -3.44 3.07 -9.80
CA ARG A 34 -3.89 3.95 -8.73
C ARG A 34 -4.65 3.14 -7.69
N ILE A 35 -4.40 3.43 -6.43
CA ILE A 35 -5.05 2.79 -5.29
C ILE A 35 -5.73 3.87 -4.45
N ASP A 36 -7.01 3.70 -4.15
CA ASP A 36 -7.79 4.59 -3.29
C ASP A 36 -8.35 3.86 -2.06
N GLU A 37 -8.78 4.62 -1.04
CA GLU A 37 -9.30 4.11 0.23
C GLU A 37 -10.85 4.24 0.30
N PRO A 38 -11.65 3.33 -0.29
CA PRO A 38 -13.10 3.53 -0.39
C PRO A 38 -13.83 3.48 0.96
N SER A 39 -13.15 2.94 1.99
CA SER A 39 -13.61 2.88 3.38
C SER A 39 -13.37 4.17 4.17
N VAL A 40 -12.62 5.11 3.58
CA VAL A 40 -12.36 6.45 4.14
C VAL A 40 -13.39 7.44 3.59
N HIS A 41 -13.80 8.39 4.42
CA HIS A 41 -14.71 9.46 4.01
C HIS A 41 -14.17 10.19 2.76
N PRO A 42 -14.97 10.49 1.71
CA PRO A 42 -14.47 11.04 0.45
C PRO A 42 -13.60 12.30 0.56
N LEU A 43 -13.86 13.15 1.56
CA LEU A 43 -13.07 14.36 1.84
C LEU A 43 -11.63 14.06 2.29
N LEU A 44 -11.37 12.87 2.83
CA LEU A 44 -10.10 12.48 3.46
C LEU A 44 -9.36 11.40 2.69
N GLN A 45 -9.92 10.87 1.59
CA GLN A 45 -9.28 9.78 0.84
C GLN A 45 -7.94 10.23 0.28
N ALA A 46 -6.90 9.43 0.52
CA ALA A 46 -5.62 9.58 -0.15
C ALA A 46 -5.53 8.62 -1.36
N ASN A 47 -4.74 9.00 -2.36
CA ASN A 47 -4.35 8.08 -3.43
C ASN A 47 -2.94 7.54 -3.12
N VAL A 48 -2.74 6.27 -3.42
CA VAL A 48 -1.42 5.65 -3.55
C VAL A 48 -1.20 5.33 -5.03
N TRP A 49 -0.01 5.60 -5.54
CA TRP A 49 0.34 5.28 -6.91
C TRP A 49 1.42 4.22 -6.96
N HIS A 50 1.18 3.16 -7.72
CA HIS A 50 2.15 2.10 -7.98
C HIS A 50 2.54 2.13 -9.45
N LEU A 51 3.85 2.28 -9.70
CA LEU A 51 4.44 2.19 -11.02
C LEU A 51 5.39 1.00 -11.06
N ARG A 52 5.07 0.01 -11.90
CA ARG A 52 5.94 -1.13 -12.16
C ARG A 52 7.19 -0.67 -12.89
N GLY A 53 8.35 -0.90 -12.28
CA GLY A 53 9.64 -0.53 -12.85
C GLY A 53 10.41 -1.74 -13.38
N ARG A 54 11.50 -1.47 -14.12
CA ARG A 54 12.39 -2.51 -14.62
C ARG A 54 13.08 -3.23 -13.46
N ASP A 55 13.73 -2.45 -12.59
CA ASP A 55 14.60 -2.97 -11.52
C ASP A 55 13.87 -3.00 -10.17
N ARG A 56 13.13 -1.92 -9.85
CA ARG A 56 12.30 -1.79 -8.66
C ARG A 56 11.01 -1.07 -9.01
N ASP A 57 9.96 -1.38 -8.27
CA ASP A 57 8.70 -0.66 -8.37
C ASP A 57 8.77 0.65 -7.59
N LEU A 58 8.04 1.66 -8.04
CA LEU A 58 7.86 2.93 -7.36
C LEU A 58 6.48 2.98 -6.72
N ILE A 59 6.42 3.32 -5.44
CA ILE A 59 5.20 3.61 -4.70
C ILE A 59 5.24 5.08 -4.30
N VAL A 60 4.23 5.86 -4.67
CA VAL A 60 4.05 7.25 -4.23
C VAL A 60 2.93 7.29 -3.21
N ASP A 61 3.24 7.81 -2.03
CA ASP A 61 2.42 7.86 -0.83
C ASP A 61 1.98 6.48 -0.30
N THR A 62 1.33 6.43 0.87
CA THR A 62 0.98 5.16 1.56
C THR A 62 -0.44 5.12 2.11
N GLY A 63 -1.30 6.06 1.69
CA GLY A 63 -2.66 6.23 2.21
C GLY A 63 -2.66 7.07 3.49
N LEU A 64 -3.75 7.02 4.25
CA LEU A 64 -3.87 7.71 5.54
C LEU A 64 -3.14 7.00 6.69
N GLY A 65 -2.63 5.79 6.47
CA GLY A 65 -1.99 4.97 7.52
C GLY A 65 -2.98 4.30 8.49
N VAL A 66 -4.28 4.34 8.23
CA VAL A 66 -5.32 3.69 9.06
C VAL A 66 -5.27 2.16 8.93
N ALA A 67 -4.99 1.66 7.73
CA ALA A 67 -4.88 0.23 7.43
C ALA A 67 -3.50 -0.09 6.84
N SER A 68 -3.01 -1.30 7.13
CA SER A 68 -1.70 -1.73 6.63
C SER A 68 -1.75 -1.95 5.12
N LEU A 69 -1.02 -1.14 4.36
CA LEU A 69 -0.88 -1.30 2.91
C LEU A 69 -0.29 -2.68 2.57
N ARG A 70 0.77 -3.11 3.28
CA ARG A 70 1.39 -4.44 3.10
C ARG A 70 0.44 -5.59 3.44
N GLY A 71 -0.39 -5.42 4.47
CA GLY A 71 -1.36 -6.44 4.89
C GLY A 71 -2.46 -6.68 3.86
N HIS A 72 -2.88 -5.64 3.12
CA HIS A 72 -3.98 -5.70 2.17
C HIS A 72 -3.53 -5.85 0.71
N LEU A 73 -2.36 -5.29 0.36
CA LEU A 73 -1.79 -5.30 -0.98
C LEU A 73 -0.34 -5.83 -0.93
N PRO A 74 -0.14 -7.11 -0.55
CA PRO A 74 1.20 -7.67 -0.36
C PRO A 74 2.04 -7.64 -1.65
N HIS A 75 1.40 -7.73 -2.82
CA HIS A 75 2.06 -7.72 -4.13
C HIS A 75 2.85 -6.43 -4.42
N LEU A 76 2.50 -5.30 -3.77
CA LEU A 76 3.26 -4.05 -3.87
C LEU A 76 4.67 -4.19 -3.28
N PHE A 77 4.91 -5.24 -2.49
CA PHE A 77 6.15 -5.51 -1.79
C PHE A 77 6.76 -6.87 -2.16
N ASP A 78 6.34 -7.47 -3.28
CA ASP A 78 6.97 -8.69 -3.83
C ASP A 78 8.44 -8.44 -4.21
N ARG A 79 8.77 -7.18 -4.51
CA ARG A 79 10.13 -6.64 -4.63
C ARG A 79 10.31 -5.55 -3.58
N ASP A 80 11.56 -5.18 -3.30
CA ASP A 80 11.87 -4.01 -2.49
C ASP A 80 11.53 -2.73 -3.27
N PRO A 81 10.43 -2.00 -2.94
CA PRO A 81 10.00 -0.86 -3.72
C PRO A 81 10.74 0.41 -3.29
N ILE A 82 10.85 1.37 -4.19
CA ILE A 82 11.17 2.75 -3.84
C ILE A 82 9.88 3.40 -3.36
N VAL A 83 9.86 3.93 -2.15
CA VAL A 83 8.72 4.70 -1.63
C VAL A 83 9.06 6.18 -1.63
N VAL A 84 8.22 6.98 -2.26
CA VAL A 84 8.28 8.45 -2.23
C VAL A 84 7.07 8.95 -1.47
N VAL A 85 7.29 9.65 -0.37
CA VAL A 85 6.23 10.32 0.38
C VAL A 85 6.23 11.79 -0.03
N THR A 86 5.10 12.28 -0.53
CA THR A 86 4.99 13.64 -1.05
C THR A 86 5.05 14.70 0.05
N HIS A 87 4.55 14.38 1.24
CA HIS A 87 4.54 15.24 2.41
C HIS A 87 4.22 14.46 3.69
N ALA A 88 4.43 15.06 4.86
CA ALA A 88 4.02 14.51 6.14
C ALA A 88 2.69 15.14 6.60
N HIS A 89 1.81 14.34 7.19
CA HIS A 89 0.64 14.82 7.93
C HIS A 89 1.04 15.15 9.38
N LEU A 90 0.30 16.08 9.99
CA LEU A 90 0.48 16.50 11.39
C LEU A 90 -0.42 15.68 12.33
#